data_AF-A0A2M9QB48-F1
#
_entry.id   AF-A0A2M9QB48-F1
#
_cell.length_a   1.000
_cell.length_b   1.000
_cell.length_c   1.000
_cell.angle_alpha   90.00
_cell.angle_beta   90.00
_cell.angle_gamma   90.00
#
_symmetry.space_group_name_H-M   'P 1'
#
loop_
_entity.id
_entity.type
_entity.pdbx_description
1 polymer ?
#
loop_
_entity_poly.entity_id
_entity_poly.type
_entity_poly.pdbx_seq_one_letter_code
_entity_poly.pdbx_strand_id
1 'polypeptide(L)'
;LINTIGVPFTYENKQYALFIRPDIRLLFSEVHTILGGLMLTMTVLSLLGMLLFAKALIRPITQLTEATHQLAYEKFDTLLEIDRADEIGQLAVSFNVMTEKLQENDRIRKEFISNVSHDFQSPLLNIQGYVDLLKNPLLTDKERQEYTTIIELETKRMSTLTKQLLLLTSLDQSTRLLKRESYRLDEQLKETVRKYRWQLEEANVQLS
;
A
#
# COMPACT_ATOMS: atom_id res chain seq x y z
N LEU A 1 76.41 -9.98 14.31
CA LEU A 1 77.55 -9.73 13.39
C LEU A 1 77.28 -10.23 11.96
N ILE A 2 76.01 -10.39 11.53
CA ILE A 2 75.65 -11.18 10.33
C ILE A 2 75.58 -10.31 9.03
N ASN A 3 75.74 -8.98 9.13
CA ASN A 3 75.65 -8.05 7.99
C ASN A 3 76.92 -7.20 7.83
N THR A 4 78.09 -7.80 7.98
CA THR A 4 79.37 -7.12 7.77
C THR A 4 80.29 -8.04 7.00
N ILE A 5 80.73 -7.60 5.83
CA ILE A 5 81.67 -8.34 4.99
C ILE A 5 83.05 -7.74 5.23
N GLY A 6 83.99 -8.57 5.69
CA GLY A 6 85.38 -8.22 5.87
C GLY A 6 86.23 -8.76 4.73
N VAL A 7 86.94 -7.90 4.00
CA VAL A 7 87.89 -8.30 2.95
C VAL A 7 89.31 -7.94 3.39
N PRO A 8 90.22 -8.91 3.59
CA PRO A 8 91.60 -8.62 3.94
C PRO A 8 92.36 -8.06 2.73
N PHE A 9 93.26 -7.10 2.95
CA PHE A 9 94.15 -6.57 1.92
C PHE A 9 95.52 -6.22 2.52
N THR A 10 96.56 -6.18 1.70
CA THR A 10 97.92 -5.88 2.14
C THR A 10 98.38 -4.56 1.54
N TYR A 11 98.88 -3.65 2.38
CA TYR A 11 99.41 -2.36 1.94
C TYR A 11 100.68 -2.06 2.74
N GLU A 12 101.76 -1.66 2.05
CA GLU A 12 103.09 -1.40 2.65
C GLU A 12 103.57 -2.53 3.60
N ASN A 13 103.49 -3.79 3.15
CA ASN A 13 103.89 -4.98 3.90
C ASN A 13 103.15 -5.21 5.24
N LYS A 14 102.04 -4.51 5.49
CA LYS A 14 101.15 -4.71 6.64
C LYS A 14 99.80 -5.24 6.19
N GLN A 15 99.25 -6.17 6.97
CA GLN A 15 97.96 -6.80 6.69
C GLN A 15 96.83 -5.99 7.34
N TYR A 16 95.87 -5.58 6.52
CA TYR A 16 94.67 -4.83 6.93
C TYR A 16 93.41 -5.62 6.56
N ALA A 17 92.28 -5.24 7.14
CA ALA A 17 90.97 -5.77 6.77
C ALA A 17 89.98 -4.61 6.60
N LEU A 18 89.29 -4.56 5.46
CA LEU A 18 88.23 -3.61 5.18
C LEU A 18 86.89 -4.24 5.56
N PHE A 19 86.16 -3.62 6.49
CA PHE A 19 84.81 -4.05 6.89
C PHE A 19 83.77 -3.12 6.27
N ILE A 20 82.90 -3.67 5.42
CA ILE A 20 81.75 -2.95 4.86
C ILE A 20 80.49 -3.41 5.57
N ARG A 21 79.72 -2.46 6.11
CA ARG A 21 78.43 -2.70 6.76
C ARG A 21 77.35 -1.83 6.08
N PRO A 22 76.43 -2.42 5.31
CA PRO A 22 75.32 -1.69 4.70
C PRO A 22 74.42 -1.06 5.79
N ASP A 23 74.07 0.22 5.65
CA ASP A 23 73.07 0.85 6.53
C ASP A 23 71.66 0.55 6.04
N ILE A 24 71.06 -0.50 6.61
CA ILE A 24 69.70 -0.94 6.30
C ILE A 24 68.61 0.01 6.83
N ARG A 25 68.94 1.03 7.65
CA ARG A 25 67.93 1.96 8.20
C ARG A 25 67.27 2.80 7.12
N LEU A 26 68.01 3.16 6.07
CA LEU A 26 67.48 3.89 4.91
C LEU A 26 66.39 3.08 4.19
N LEU A 27 66.62 1.78 3.97
CA LEU A 27 65.65 0.88 3.36
C LEU A 27 64.36 0.76 4.20
N PHE A 28 64.47 0.67 5.52
CA PHE A 28 63.28 0.60 6.39
C PHE A 28 62.48 1.90 6.41
N SER A 29 63.12 3.07 6.29
CA SER A 29 62.44 4.37 6.29
C SER A 29 61.56 4.57 5.04
N GLU A 30 62.06 4.18 3.87
CA GLU A 30 61.29 4.25 2.61
C GLU A 30 60.07 3.32 2.65
N VAL A 31 60.25 2.10 3.17
CA VAL A 31 59.16 1.12 3.31
C VAL A 31 58.05 1.64 4.22
N HIS A 32 58.37 2.23 5.38
CA HIS A 32 57.33 2.79 6.27
C HIS A 32 56.57 3.96 5.63
N THR A 33 57.25 4.79 4.84
CA THR A 33 56.61 5.93 4.15
C THR A 33 55.62 5.45 3.09
N ILE A 34 56.00 4.44 2.30
CA ILE A 34 55.12 3.84 1.29
C ILE A 34 53.92 3.16 1.95
N LEU A 35 54.15 2.38 3.02
CA LEU A 35 53.09 1.72 3.78
C LEU A 35 52.10 2.72 4.39
N GLY A 36 52.61 3.80 5.00
CA GLY A 36 51.78 4.86 5.56
C GLY A 36 50.93 5.56 4.51
N GLY A 37 51.50 5.86 3.34
CA GLY A 37 50.76 6.41 2.20
C GLY A 37 49.64 5.48 1.74
N LEU A 38 49.94 4.18 1.57
CA LEU A 38 48.95 3.18 1.15
C LEU A 38 47.81 3.06 2.17
N MET A 39 48.12 3.00 3.47
CA MET A 39 47.12 2.99 4.54
C MET A 39 46.22 4.23 4.50
N LEU A 40 46.81 5.40 4.28
CA LEU A 40 46.06 6.66 4.20
C LEU A 40 45.12 6.65 2.99
N THR A 41 45.60 6.23 1.81
CA THR A 41 44.75 6.14 0.61
C THR A 41 43.60 5.16 0.78
N MET A 42 43.83 3.99 1.36
CA MET A 42 42.79 2.99 1.63
C MET A 42 41.75 3.52 2.61
N THR A 43 42.19 4.25 3.64
CA THR A 43 41.29 4.87 4.62
C THR A 43 40.39 5.91 3.95
N VAL A 44 40.96 6.78 3.11
CA VAL A 44 40.21 7.81 2.38
C VAL A 44 39.23 7.18 1.39
N LEU A 45 39.66 6.18 0.62
CA LEU A 45 38.80 5.45 -0.33
C LEU A 45 37.66 4.73 0.38
N SER A 46 37.94 4.05 1.49
CA SER A 46 36.91 3.38 2.29
C SER A 46 35.90 4.37 2.85
N LEU A 47 36.34 5.53 3.33
CA LEU A 47 35.45 6.56 3.86
C LEU A 47 34.55 7.13 2.76
N LEU A 48 35.11 7.43 1.59
CA LEU A 48 34.34 7.89 0.44
C LEU A 48 33.33 6.84 -0.04
N GLY A 49 33.76 5.58 -0.17
CA GLY A 49 32.89 4.46 -0.54
C GLY A 49 31.73 4.27 0.44
N MET A 50 32.01 4.35 1.75
CA MET A 50 30.99 4.27 2.80
C MET A 50 29.94 5.36 2.67
N LEU A 51 30.34 6.62 2.41
CA LEU A 51 29.39 7.73 2.25
C LEU A 51 28.49 7.56 1.03
N LEU A 52 29.04 7.08 -0.09
CA LEU A 52 28.26 6.80 -1.30
C LEU A 52 27.28 5.64 -1.07
N PHE A 53 27.74 4.55 -0.47
CA PHE A 53 26.91 3.39 -0.16
C PHE A 53 25.79 3.73 0.83
N ALA A 54 26.10 4.49 1.87
CA ALA A 54 25.11 4.98 2.83
C ALA A 54 24.01 5.79 2.14
N LYS A 55 24.36 6.74 1.25
CA LYS A 55 23.37 7.49 0.48
C LYS A 55 22.53 6.61 -0.45
N ALA A 56 23.15 5.62 -1.08
CA ALA A 56 22.47 4.70 -1.97
C ALA A 56 21.42 3.86 -1.23
N LEU A 57 21.67 3.43 0.02
CA LEU A 57 20.71 2.65 0.81
C LEU A 57 19.69 3.52 1.56
N ILE A 58 20.14 4.57 2.24
CA ILE A 58 19.31 5.34 3.17
C ILE A 58 18.23 6.14 2.42
N ARG A 59 18.58 6.77 1.28
CA ARG A 59 17.65 7.64 0.55
C ARG A 59 16.34 6.95 0.14
N PRO A 60 16.32 5.79 -0.55
CA PRO A 60 15.06 5.14 -0.93
C PRO A 60 14.27 4.65 0.28
N ILE A 61 14.94 4.22 1.35
CA ILE A 61 14.25 3.83 2.60
C ILE A 61 13.54 5.04 3.21
N THR A 62 14.21 6.20 3.28
CA THR A 62 13.58 7.43 3.79
C THR A 62 12.41 7.89 2.93
N GLN A 63 12.48 7.73 1.60
CA GLN A 63 11.36 8.02 0.70
C GLN A 63 10.17 7.11 0.94
N LEU A 64 10.41 5.80 1.11
CA LEU A 64 9.36 4.82 1.42
C LEU A 64 8.70 5.13 2.78
N THR A 65 9.50 5.46 3.80
CA THR A 65 9.01 5.85 5.13
C THR A 65 8.12 7.10 5.04
N GLU A 66 8.57 8.13 4.33
CA GLU A 66 7.81 9.36 4.15
C GLU A 66 6.50 9.12 3.39
N ALA A 67 6.55 8.36 2.29
CA ALA A 67 5.35 7.98 1.55
C ALA A 67 4.38 7.16 2.40
N THR A 68 4.89 6.26 3.25
CA THR A 68 4.05 5.50 4.20
C THR A 68 3.40 6.41 5.23
N HIS A 69 4.11 7.43 5.74
CA HIS A 69 3.51 8.44 6.61
C HIS A 69 2.42 9.24 5.90
N GLN A 70 2.63 9.63 4.64
CA GLN A 70 1.61 10.35 3.87
C GLN A 70 0.37 9.48 3.59
N LEU A 71 0.58 8.20 3.28
CA LEU A 71 -0.49 7.22 3.10
C LEU A 71 -1.34 7.06 4.37
N ALA A 72 -0.72 7.11 5.56
CA ALA A 72 -1.44 7.04 6.84
C ALA A 72 -2.39 8.24 7.08
N TYR A 73 -2.19 9.35 6.36
CA TYR A 73 -3.09 10.52 6.34
C TYR A 73 -3.99 10.56 5.10
N GLU A 74 -4.24 9.40 4.47
CA GLU A 74 -5.12 9.24 3.29
C GLU A 74 -4.67 10.06 2.06
N LYS A 75 -3.38 10.39 1.97
CA LYS A 75 -2.80 11.07 0.80
C LYS A 75 -2.28 10.05 -0.21
N PHE A 76 -3.15 9.63 -1.13
CA PHE A 76 -2.85 8.60 -2.12
C PHE A 76 -2.03 9.08 -3.33
N ASP A 77 -1.82 10.38 -3.50
CA ASP A 77 -1.17 10.98 -4.68
C ASP A 77 0.36 10.77 -4.74
N THR A 78 0.90 9.88 -3.91
CA THR A 78 2.35 9.65 -3.78
C THR A 78 2.78 8.45 -4.62
N LEU A 79 3.20 8.71 -5.86
CA LEU A 79 3.86 7.68 -6.67
C LEU A 79 5.32 7.55 -6.25
N LEU A 80 5.71 6.37 -5.75
CA LEU A 80 7.12 6.08 -5.49
C LEU A 80 7.81 5.62 -6.77
N GLU A 81 8.64 6.50 -7.33
CA GLU A 81 9.52 6.20 -8.46
C GLU A 81 10.92 5.79 -7.95
N ILE A 82 11.01 4.56 -7.42
CA ILE A 82 12.30 3.96 -7.02
C ILE A 82 12.73 2.98 -8.11
N ASP A 83 13.58 3.45 -9.02
CA ASP A 83 14.17 2.63 -10.09
C ASP A 83 15.33 1.79 -9.54
N ARG A 84 15.00 0.64 -8.94
CA ARG A 84 15.95 -0.36 -8.42
C ARG A 84 15.49 -1.77 -8.77
N ALA A 85 16.45 -2.64 -9.05
CA ALA A 85 16.21 -4.06 -9.36
C ALA A 85 16.41 -4.99 -8.14
N ASP A 86 16.54 -4.43 -6.93
CA ASP A 86 16.73 -5.17 -5.69
C ASP A 86 15.43 -5.25 -4.86
N GLU A 87 15.53 -5.77 -3.64
CA GLU A 87 14.40 -5.94 -2.72
C GLU A 87 13.72 -4.60 -2.36
N ILE A 88 14.49 -3.49 -2.36
CA ILE A 88 13.94 -2.15 -2.12
C ILE A 88 13.05 -1.72 -3.29
N GLY A 89 13.49 -1.99 -4.52
CA GLY A 89 12.66 -1.78 -5.71
C GLY A 89 11.38 -2.60 -5.71
N GLN A 90 11.47 -3.90 -5.39
CA GLN A 90 10.30 -4.77 -5.26
C GLN A 90 9.32 -4.30 -4.19
N LEU A 91 9.83 -3.78 -3.07
CA LEU A 91 9.03 -3.20 -2.00
C LEU A 91 8.33 -1.91 -2.45
N ALA A 92 9.01 -1.05 -3.22
CA ALA A 92 8.40 0.15 -3.80
C ALA A 92 7.27 -0.18 -4.77
N VAL A 93 7.45 -1.18 -5.64
CA VAL A 93 6.38 -1.67 -6.54
C VAL A 93 5.20 -2.20 -5.72
N SER A 94 5.47 -3.03 -4.70
CA SER A 94 4.42 -3.59 -3.84
C SER A 94 3.66 -2.50 -3.08
N PHE A 95 4.37 -1.46 -2.62
CA PHE A 95 3.79 -0.28 -2.00
C PHE A 95 2.86 0.45 -2.97
N ASN A 96 3.28 0.72 -4.21
CA ASN A 96 2.45 1.40 -5.20
C ASN A 96 1.16 0.62 -5.50
N VAL A 97 1.25 -0.71 -5.67
CA VAL A 97 0.07 -1.58 -5.86
C VAL A 97 -0.87 -1.54 -4.66
N MET A 98 -0.34 -1.51 -3.44
CA MET A 98 -1.14 -1.38 -2.22
C MET A 98 -1.83 -0.01 -2.15
N THR A 99 -1.11 1.07 -2.43
CA THR A 99 -1.64 2.44 -2.46
C THR A 99 -2.76 2.60 -3.48
N GLU A 100 -2.59 2.07 -4.70
CA GLU A 100 -3.63 2.08 -5.74
C GLU A 100 -4.89 1.35 -5.29
N LYS A 101 -4.75 0.17 -4.68
CA LYS A 101 -5.90 -0.59 -4.15
C LYS A 101 -6.61 0.14 -3.01
N LEU A 102 -5.86 0.80 -2.13
CA LEU A 102 -6.44 1.59 -1.04
C LEU A 102 -7.17 2.81 -1.58
N GLN A 103 -6.59 3.52 -2.55
CA GLN A 103 -7.20 4.67 -3.20
C GLN A 103 -8.52 4.27 -3.88
N GLU A 104 -8.53 3.15 -4.61
CA GLU A 104 -9.74 2.65 -5.25
C GLU A 104 -10.81 2.27 -4.23
N ASN A 105 -10.43 1.63 -3.12
CA ASN A 105 -11.36 1.29 -2.05
C ASN A 105 -11.97 2.55 -1.40
N ASP A 106 -11.15 3.57 -1.16
CA ASP A 106 -11.60 4.85 -0.62
C ASP A 106 -12.54 5.58 -1.60
N ARG A 107 -12.22 5.57 -2.90
CA ARG A 107 -13.09 6.12 -3.95
C ARG A 107 -14.46 5.44 -3.95
N ILE A 108 -14.49 4.11 -3.99
CA ILE A 108 -15.73 3.32 -3.94
C ILE A 108 -16.52 3.63 -2.67
N ARG A 109 -15.85 3.71 -1.52
CA ARG A 109 -16.49 4.05 -0.24
C ARG A 109 -17.12 5.45 -0.27
N LYS A 110 -16.40 6.45 -0.78
CA LYS A 110 -16.91 7.84 -0.91
C LYS A 110 -18.09 7.92 -1.88
N GLU A 111 -18.01 7.27 -3.03
CA GLU A 111 -19.11 7.18 -3.99
C GLU A 111 -20.34 6.50 -3.38
N PHE A 112 -20.15 5.39 -2.67
CA PHE A 112 -21.23 4.71 -1.96
C PHE A 112 -21.91 5.63 -0.94
N ILE A 113 -21.15 6.32 -0.09
CA ILE A 113 -21.69 7.26 0.89
C ILE A 113 -22.47 8.39 0.20
N SER A 114 -21.93 8.95 -0.88
CA SER A 114 -22.57 10.02 -1.64
C SER A 114 -23.90 9.56 -2.24
N ASN A 115 -23.92 8.40 -2.90
CA ASN A 115 -25.11 7.86 -3.55
C ASN A 115 -26.21 7.53 -2.53
N VAL A 116 -25.84 6.87 -1.42
CA VAL A 116 -26.78 6.58 -0.33
C VAL A 116 -27.33 7.88 0.26
N SER A 117 -26.49 8.88 0.48
CA SER A 117 -26.95 10.18 1.02
C SER A 117 -27.97 10.84 0.10
N HIS A 118 -27.71 10.88 -1.21
CA HIS A 118 -28.62 11.44 -2.20
C HIS A 118 -29.97 10.70 -2.24
N ASP A 119 -29.92 9.36 -2.27
CA ASP A 119 -31.12 8.52 -2.34
C ASP A 119 -31.99 8.59 -1.09
N PHE A 120 -31.40 8.91 0.07
CA PHE A 120 -32.13 9.17 1.31
C PHE A 120 -32.65 10.62 1.40
N GLN A 121 -31.93 11.59 0.86
CA GLN A 121 -32.28 13.00 0.97
C GLN A 121 -33.58 13.34 0.21
N SER A 122 -33.77 12.77 -0.99
CA SER A 122 -34.99 12.99 -1.79
C SER A 122 -36.29 12.56 -1.07
N PRO A 123 -36.45 11.30 -0.61
CA PRO A 123 -37.67 10.89 0.10
C PRO A 123 -37.84 11.64 1.42
N LEU A 124 -36.75 11.99 2.12
CA LEU A 124 -36.81 12.76 3.36
C LEU A 124 -37.34 14.19 3.13
N LEU A 125 -36.87 14.87 2.09
CA LEU A 125 -37.36 16.20 1.72
C LEU A 125 -38.84 16.17 1.32
N ASN A 126 -39.28 15.13 0.59
CA ASN A 126 -40.69 14.94 0.25
C ASN A 126 -41.53 14.77 1.52
N ILE A 127 -41.12 13.88 2.43
CA ILE A 127 -41.81 13.67 3.71
C ILE A 127 -41.91 15.00 4.48
N GLN A 128 -40.82 15.75 4.60
CA GLN A 128 -40.82 17.05 5.28
C GLN A 128 -41.79 18.04 4.63
N GLY A 129 -41.75 18.17 3.30
CA GLY A 129 -42.65 19.05 2.55
C GLY A 129 -44.12 18.72 2.78
N TYR A 130 -44.50 17.45 2.71
CA TYR A 130 -45.89 17.03 2.95
C TYR A 130 -46.29 17.16 4.43
N VAL A 131 -45.38 16.90 5.37
CA VAL A 131 -45.62 17.16 6.80
C VAL A 131 -45.85 18.65 7.06
N ASP A 132 -45.14 19.54 6.36
CA ASP A 132 -45.36 20.99 6.48
C ASP A 132 -46.70 21.42 5.88
N LEU A 133 -47.08 20.85 4.73
CA LEU A 133 -48.40 21.08 4.15
C LEU A 133 -49.52 20.64 5.11
N LEU A 134 -49.37 19.49 5.79
CA LEU A 134 -50.32 18.97 6.76
C LEU A 134 -50.58 19.90 7.96
N LYS A 135 -49.70 20.87 8.23
CA LYS A 135 -49.88 21.87 9.29
C LYS A 135 -50.90 22.96 8.91
N ASN A 136 -51.31 23.05 7.65
CA ASN A 136 -52.27 24.06 7.20
C ASN A 136 -53.70 23.75 7.75
N PRO A 137 -54.31 24.66 8.53
CA PRO A 137 -55.62 24.44 9.13
C PRO A 137 -56.78 24.44 8.12
N LEU A 138 -56.56 24.90 6.90
CA LEU A 138 -57.59 24.99 5.84
C LEU A 138 -57.64 23.75 4.93
N LEU A 139 -56.90 22.68 5.26
CA LEU A 139 -56.84 21.46 4.47
C LEU A 139 -58.17 20.69 4.46
N THR A 140 -58.57 20.24 3.28
CA THR A 140 -59.68 19.30 3.14
C THR A 140 -59.27 17.89 3.60
N ASP A 141 -60.26 17.06 3.98
CA ASP A 141 -59.99 15.67 4.36
C ASP A 141 -59.37 14.85 3.22
N LYS A 142 -59.72 15.18 1.98
CA LYS A 142 -59.15 14.53 0.79
C LYS A 142 -57.66 14.84 0.65
N GLU A 143 -57.25 16.10 0.75
CA GLU A 143 -55.84 16.51 0.68
C GLU A 143 -55.03 15.93 1.85
N ARG A 144 -55.61 15.91 3.06
CA ARG A 144 -55.00 15.28 4.23
C ARG A 144 -54.71 13.80 3.99
N GLN A 145 -55.68 13.07 3.43
CA GLN A 145 -55.52 11.65 3.10
C GLN A 145 -54.44 11.44 2.03
N GLU A 146 -54.42 12.29 0.99
CA GLU A 146 -53.43 12.25 -0.08
C GLU A 146 -52.01 12.47 0.45
N TYR A 147 -51.77 13.53 1.22
CA TYR A 147 -50.45 13.83 1.79
C TYR A 147 -49.98 12.73 2.76
N THR A 148 -50.88 12.21 3.59
CA THR A 148 -50.56 11.08 4.49
C THR A 148 -50.17 9.83 3.71
N THR A 149 -50.84 9.56 2.57
CA THR A 149 -50.52 8.44 1.68
C THR A 149 -49.14 8.60 1.05
N ILE A 150 -48.77 9.82 0.63
CA ILE A 150 -47.45 10.09 0.04
C ILE A 150 -46.34 9.91 1.09
N ILE A 151 -46.54 10.39 2.32
CA ILE A 151 -45.61 10.17 3.43
C ILE A 151 -45.41 8.68 3.70
N GLU A 152 -46.49 7.90 3.71
CA GLU A 152 -46.44 6.45 3.90
C GLU A 152 -45.63 5.76 2.79
N LEU A 153 -45.86 6.16 1.53
CA LEU A 153 -45.15 5.62 0.37
C LEU A 153 -43.64 5.87 0.45
N GLU A 154 -43.22 7.10 0.76
CA GLU A 154 -41.80 7.45 0.89
C GLU A 154 -41.15 6.74 2.08
N THR A 155 -41.86 6.58 3.19
CA THR A 155 -41.39 5.81 4.34
C THR A 155 -41.17 4.32 3.98
N LYS A 156 -42.10 3.71 3.23
CA LYS A 156 -41.96 2.34 2.72
C LYS A 156 -40.79 2.21 1.74
N ARG A 157 -40.58 3.21 0.89
CA ARG A 157 -39.43 3.27 -0.04
C ARG A 157 -38.11 3.31 0.72
N MET A 158 -37.96 4.18 1.71
CA MET A 158 -36.77 4.25 2.56
C MET A 158 -36.51 2.94 3.32
N SER A 159 -37.56 2.29 3.82
CA SER A 159 -37.45 0.97 4.46
C SER A 159 -36.92 -0.09 3.49
N THR A 160 -37.38 -0.07 2.24
CA THR A 160 -36.93 -1.00 1.19
C THR A 160 -35.46 -0.76 0.85
N LEU A 161 -35.05 0.51 0.66
CA LEU A 161 -33.65 0.88 0.44
C LEU A 161 -32.75 0.39 1.59
N THR A 162 -33.18 0.60 2.83
CA THR A 162 -32.44 0.14 4.02
C THR A 162 -32.25 -1.38 4.03
N LYS A 163 -33.30 -2.14 3.69
CA LYS A 163 -33.23 -3.61 3.58
C LYS A 163 -32.25 -4.04 2.49
N GLN A 164 -32.26 -3.37 1.33
CA GLN A 164 -31.34 -3.65 0.24
C GLN A 164 -29.88 -3.39 0.64
N LEU A 165 -29.61 -2.30 1.36
CA LEU A 165 -28.27 -1.99 1.88
C LEU A 165 -27.79 -3.04 2.89
N LEU A 166 -28.64 -3.43 3.85
CA LEU A 166 -28.30 -4.47 4.82
C LEU A 166 -28.03 -5.83 4.15
N LEU A 167 -28.82 -6.18 3.13
CA LEU A 167 -28.59 -7.39 2.34
C LEU A 167 -27.22 -7.34 1.64
N LEU A 168 -26.88 -6.23 0.99
CA LEU A 168 -25.61 -6.05 0.31
C LEU A 168 -24.42 -6.22 1.29
N THR A 169 -24.48 -5.56 2.46
CA THR A 169 -23.45 -5.69 3.50
C THR A 169 -23.30 -7.12 4.01
N SER A 170 -24.43 -7.85 4.16
CA SER A 170 -24.40 -9.25 4.57
C SER A 170 -23.82 -10.18 3.50
N LEU A 171 -24.05 -9.87 2.21
CA LEU A 171 -23.51 -10.62 1.09
C LEU A 171 -21.99 -10.44 1.01
N ASP A 172 -21.48 -9.22 1.14
CA ASP A 172 -20.04 -8.93 1.10
C ASP A 172 -19.26 -9.73 2.19
N GLN A 173 -19.81 -9.78 3.40
CA GLN A 173 -19.24 -10.56 4.50
C GLN A 173 -19.30 -12.09 4.27
N SER A 174 -20.37 -12.58 3.64
CA SER A 174 -20.61 -14.01 3.42
C SER A 174 -19.92 -14.58 2.17
N THR A 175 -19.58 -13.74 1.17
CA THR A 175 -18.77 -14.16 0.01
C THR A 175 -17.44 -14.78 0.43
N ARG A 176 -16.88 -14.35 1.57
CA ARG A 176 -15.62 -14.88 2.12
C ARG A 176 -15.76 -16.29 2.71
N LEU A 177 -16.99 -16.79 2.90
CA LEU A 177 -17.31 -18.08 3.52
C LEU A 177 -18.15 -19.00 2.61
N LEU A 178 -18.32 -18.68 1.32
CA LEU A 178 -19.11 -19.49 0.39
C LEU A 178 -18.54 -20.92 0.28
N LYS A 179 -19.25 -21.89 0.86
CA LYS A 179 -18.99 -23.31 0.64
C LYS A 179 -19.62 -23.72 -0.68
N ARG A 180 -18.78 -23.98 -1.67
CA ARG A 180 -19.23 -24.55 -2.94
C ARG A 180 -19.53 -26.03 -2.72
N GLU A 181 -20.77 -26.41 -2.94
CA GLU A 181 -21.21 -27.81 -2.92
C GLU A 181 -21.91 -28.18 -4.24
N SER A 182 -21.85 -29.46 -4.61
CA SER A 182 -22.60 -29.96 -5.75
C SER A 182 -24.06 -30.13 -5.33
N TYR A 183 -24.97 -29.49 -6.06
CA TYR A 183 -26.40 -29.55 -5.80
C TYR A 183 -27.19 -29.82 -7.08
N ARG A 184 -28.40 -30.34 -6.91
CA ARG A 184 -29.32 -30.64 -8.01
C ARG A 184 -30.12 -29.41 -8.38
N LEU A 185 -29.63 -28.70 -9.40
CA LEU A 185 -30.27 -27.49 -9.92
C LEU A 185 -31.71 -27.74 -10.39
N ASP A 186 -32.01 -28.94 -10.91
CA ASP A 186 -33.33 -29.32 -11.38
C ASP A 186 -34.39 -29.38 -10.26
N GLU A 187 -34.01 -29.87 -9.08
CA GLU A 187 -34.89 -29.88 -7.91
C GLU A 187 -35.12 -28.46 -7.37
N GLN A 188 -34.05 -27.65 -7.28
CA GLN A 188 -34.16 -26.25 -6.82
C GLN A 188 -35.04 -25.39 -7.74
N LEU A 189 -34.92 -25.57 -9.05
CA LEU A 189 -35.77 -24.88 -10.02
C LEU A 189 -37.25 -25.29 -9.85
N LYS A 190 -37.54 -26.59 -9.71
CA LYS A 190 -38.92 -27.08 -9.48
C LYS A 190 -39.51 -26.54 -8.19
N GLU A 191 -38.72 -26.52 -7.12
CA GLU A 191 -39.15 -26.01 -5.81
C GLU A 191 -39.44 -24.51 -5.86
N THR A 192 -38.59 -23.75 -6.55
CA THR A 192 -38.79 -22.32 -6.80
C THR A 192 -40.05 -22.08 -7.63
N VAL A 193 -40.21 -22.77 -8.77
CA VAL A 193 -41.41 -22.65 -9.61
C VAL A 193 -42.68 -22.97 -8.83
N ARG A 194 -42.67 -24.01 -7.99
CA ARG A 194 -43.80 -24.34 -7.11
C ARG A 194 -44.11 -23.22 -6.12
N LYS A 195 -43.09 -22.64 -5.49
CA LYS A 195 -43.23 -21.54 -4.53
C LYS A 195 -43.89 -20.30 -5.14
N TYR A 196 -43.59 -20.01 -6.41
CA TYR A 196 -44.09 -18.83 -7.12
C TYR A 196 -45.29 -19.09 -8.04
N ARG A 197 -45.80 -20.34 -8.08
CA ARG A 197 -46.86 -20.77 -9.00
C ARG A 197 -48.10 -19.87 -8.95
N TRP A 198 -48.54 -19.51 -7.76
CA TRP A 198 -49.71 -18.65 -7.58
C TRP A 198 -49.53 -17.27 -8.21
N GLN A 199 -48.35 -16.66 -8.07
CA GLN A 199 -48.03 -15.35 -8.67
C GLN A 199 -47.86 -15.44 -10.20
N LEU A 200 -47.38 -16.58 -10.69
CA LEU A 200 -47.25 -16.84 -12.13
C LEU A 200 -48.62 -17.02 -12.80
N GLU A 201 -49.56 -17.69 -12.12
CA GLU A 201 -50.94 -17.84 -12.57
C GLU A 201 -51.68 -16.50 -12.55
N GLU A 202 -51.47 -15.67 -11.52
CA GLU A 202 -52.01 -14.30 -11.46
C GLU A 202 -51.46 -13.40 -12.58
N ALA A 203 -50.21 -13.62 -13.00
CA ALA A 203 -49.57 -12.90 -14.09
C ALA A 203 -49.84 -13.48 -15.50
N ASN A 204 -50.68 -14.52 -15.63
CA ASN A 204 -50.93 -15.26 -16.88
C ASN A 204 -49.65 -15.82 -17.57
N VAL A 205 -48.62 -16.14 -16.80
CA VAL A 205 -47.38 -16.72 -17.32
C VAL A 205 -47.49 -18.25 -17.29
N GLN A 206 -47.50 -18.87 -18.47
CA GLN A 206 -47.47 -20.33 -18.60
C GLN A 206 -46.01 -20.84 -18.65
N LEU A 207 -45.67 -21.76 -17.75
CA LEU A 207 -44.43 -22.53 -17.84
C LEU A 207 -44.69 -23.84 -18.62
N SER A 208 -43.98 -24.02 -19.74
CA SER A 208 -43.88 -25.31 -20.46
C SER A 208 -42.77 -26.18 -19.89
#